data_AF-A0A958JCZ4-F1
#
_entry.id   AF-A0A958JCZ4-F1
#
_cell.length_a   1.000
_cell.length_b   1.000
_cell.length_c   1.000
_cell.angle_alpha   90.00
_cell.angle_beta   90.00
_cell.angle_gamma   90.00
#
_symmetry.space_group_name_H-M   'P 1'
#
loop_
_entity.id
_entity.type
_entity.pdbx_description
1 polymer ?
#
loop_
_entity_poly.entity_id
_entity_poly.type
_entity_poly.pdbx_seq_one_letter_code
_entity_poly.pdbx_strand_id
1 'polypeptide(L)'
;MPYDGYHLRQSVIGAVQPQSGILEALAVPHTDTGVFQIFLDQLAKRTESTKKRIVLVLDNASWHHATGLNWHHIEPLYLPAYSPDLNPIERLWLVLKNWFFTNWFTRDPNKLLDRVCEALKSFIESPAQISSICSVK
;
A
#
# COMPACT_ATOMS: atom_id res chain seq x y z
N MET A 1 -13.38 -20.34 -4.56
CA MET A 1 -13.52 -21.71 -5.11
C MET A 1 -12.34 -22.56 -4.62
N PRO A 2 -12.48 -23.90 -4.56
CA PRO A 2 -12.44 -24.74 -3.33
C PRO A 2 -11.07 -24.68 -2.60
N TYR A 3 -10.94 -24.26 -1.33
CA TYR A 3 -11.33 -24.82 -0.01
C TYR A 3 -10.58 -26.11 0.43
N ASP A 4 -9.44 -25.91 1.10
CA ASP A 4 -8.70 -26.90 1.92
C ASP A 4 -8.36 -26.33 3.32
N GLY A 5 -9.23 -25.45 3.85
CA GLY A 5 -9.16 -24.94 5.23
C GLY A 5 -8.06 -23.92 5.56
N TYR A 6 -6.99 -23.80 4.76
CA TYR A 6 -5.90 -22.84 4.98
C TYR A 6 -6.02 -21.63 4.06
N HIS A 7 -6.43 -20.48 4.61
CA HIS A 7 -6.32 -19.20 3.92
C HIS A 7 -4.96 -18.58 4.19
N LEU A 8 -4.03 -18.73 3.24
CA LEU A 8 -2.80 -17.94 3.26
C LEU A 8 -3.13 -16.48 2.96
N ARG A 9 -2.73 -15.60 3.85
CA ARG A 9 -2.88 -14.16 3.68
C ARG A 9 -1.52 -13.51 3.85
N GLN A 10 -1.18 -12.65 2.91
CA GLN A 10 -0.07 -11.72 3.02
C GLN A 10 -0.66 -10.32 3.01
N SER A 11 -0.35 -9.53 4.04
CA SER A 11 -0.77 -8.13 4.08
C SER A 11 0.29 -7.25 3.43
N VAL A 12 -0.17 -6.14 2.85
CA VAL A 12 0.68 -5.10 2.25
C VAL A 12 0.14 -3.76 2.72
N ILE A 13 1.04 -2.89 3.14
CA ILE A 13 0.76 -1.47 3.36
C ILE A 13 1.55 -0.66 2.34
N GLY A 14 0.97 0.43 1.84
CA GLY A 14 1.68 1.29 0.92
C GLY A 14 1.04 2.64 0.72
N ALA A 15 1.78 3.54 0.08
CA ALA A 15 1.36 4.85 -0.36
C ALA A 15 1.86 5.07 -1.79
N VAL A 16 1.03 5.71 -2.60
CA VAL A 16 1.37 6.08 -3.97
C VAL A 16 1.30 7.58 -4.12
N GLN A 17 2.25 8.16 -4.84
CA GLN A 17 2.16 9.53 -5.33
C GLN A 17 1.61 9.49 -6.77
N PRO A 18 0.32 9.82 -7.02
CA PRO A 18 -0.32 9.57 -8.31
C PRO A 18 0.36 10.27 -9.48
N GLN A 19 0.85 11.51 -9.30
CA GLN A 19 1.43 12.28 -10.40
C GLN A 19 2.75 11.68 -10.89
N SER A 20 3.65 11.31 -9.98
CA SER A 20 4.97 10.77 -10.31
C SER A 20 4.96 9.24 -10.49
N GLY A 21 3.94 8.56 -9.99
CA GLY A 21 3.86 7.11 -9.94
C GLY A 21 4.81 6.46 -8.94
N ILE A 22 5.37 7.22 -8.00
CA ILE A 22 6.23 6.65 -6.95
C ILE A 22 5.35 5.82 -6.00
N LEU A 23 5.72 4.55 -5.83
CA LEU A 23 5.08 3.63 -4.89
C LEU A 23 6.05 3.31 -3.75
N GLU A 24 5.57 3.51 -2.53
CA GLU A 24 6.19 3.01 -1.31
C GLU A 24 5.32 1.89 -0.74
N ALA A 25 5.88 0.71 -0.52
CA ALA A 25 5.13 -0.42 -0.01
C ALA A 25 5.97 -1.33 0.89
N LEU A 26 5.29 -1.98 1.83
CA LEU A 26 5.84 -2.98 2.74
C LEU A 26 4.93 -4.22 2.73
N ALA A 27 5.52 -5.39 2.47
CA ALA A 27 4.87 -6.67 2.70
C ALA A 27 5.04 -7.04 4.18
N VAL A 28 3.92 -7.24 4.87
CA VAL A 28 3.86 -7.38 6.34
C VAL A 28 2.96 -8.56 6.75
N PRO A 29 3.29 -9.28 7.82
CA PRO A 29 2.49 -10.43 8.25
C PRO A 29 1.08 -10.05 8.72
N HIS A 30 0.91 -8.83 9.23
CA HIS A 30 -0.37 -8.25 9.66
C HIS A 30 -0.30 -6.73 9.57
N THR A 31 -1.45 -6.07 9.78
CA THR A 31 -1.57 -4.61 9.81
C THR A 31 -2.13 -4.19 11.16
N ASP A 32 -1.38 -3.38 11.88
CA ASP A 32 -1.78 -2.74 13.13
C ASP A 32 -1.09 -1.37 13.25
N THR A 33 -1.32 -0.67 14.37
CA THR A 33 -0.71 0.63 14.65
C THR A 33 0.81 0.60 14.66
N GLY A 34 1.44 -0.47 15.14
CA GLY A 34 2.90 -0.58 15.20
C GLY A 34 3.50 -0.72 13.80
N VAL A 35 2.91 -1.58 12.97
CA VAL A 35 3.28 -1.73 11.56
C VAL A 35 3.07 -0.41 10.80
N PHE A 36 1.99 0.31 11.09
CA PHE A 36 1.75 1.61 10.49
C PHE A 36 2.79 2.66 10.91
N GLN A 37 3.22 2.67 12.17
CA GLN A 37 4.31 3.55 12.62
C GLN A 37 5.62 3.26 11.87
N ILE A 38 5.97 1.98 11.67
CA ILE A 38 7.16 1.60 10.88
C ILE A 38 7.03 2.13 9.44
N PHE A 39 5.84 2.05 8.85
CA PHE A 39 5.59 2.60 7.53
C PHE A 39 5.75 4.13 7.50
N LEU A 40 5.23 4.86 8.50
CA LEU A 40 5.41 6.31 8.63
C LEU A 40 6.89 6.70 8.77
N ASP A 41 7.66 5.96 9.58
CA ASP A 41 9.09 6.21 9.77
C ASP A 41 9.87 6.02 8.47
N GLN A 42 9.53 5.00 7.67
CA GLN A 42 10.11 4.80 6.34
C GLN A 42 9.74 5.94 5.39
N LEU A 43 8.46 6.33 5.35
CA LEU A 43 7.98 7.38 4.47
C LEU A 43 8.60 8.72 4.80
N ALA A 44 8.78 9.03 6.09
CA ALA A 44 9.45 10.23 6.56
C ALA A 44 10.90 10.27 6.07
N LYS A 45 11.67 9.20 6.27
CA LYS A 45 13.07 9.11 5.78
C LYS A 45 13.19 9.32 4.27
N ARG A 46 12.26 8.78 3.49
CA ARG A 46 12.28 8.92 2.03
C ARG A 46 11.90 10.31 1.53
N THR A 47 11.12 11.05 2.33
CA THR A 47 10.60 12.37 1.94
C THR A 47 11.32 13.54 2.62
N GLU A 48 12.19 13.27 3.60
CA GLU A 48 12.93 14.27 4.38
C GLU A 48 13.68 15.29 3.51
N SER A 49 14.33 14.83 2.45
CA SER A 49 15.15 15.67 1.57
C SER A 49 14.33 16.49 0.55
N THR A 50 13.03 16.21 0.40
CA THR A 50 12.22 16.80 -0.67
C THR A 50 11.93 18.29 -0.45
N LYS A 51 12.00 18.76 0.80
CA LYS A 51 11.58 20.11 1.23
C LYS A 51 10.17 20.51 0.78
N LYS A 52 9.33 19.55 0.40
CA LYS A 52 7.95 19.75 0.00
C LYS A 52 7.03 19.41 1.17
N ARG A 53 5.85 20.03 1.19
CA ARG A 53 4.77 19.60 2.09
C ARG A 53 4.33 18.20 1.71
N ILE A 54 4.32 17.27 2.67
CA ILE A 54 3.90 15.89 2.46
C ILE A 54 2.55 15.69 3.10
N VAL A 55 1.54 15.37 2.29
CA VAL A 55 0.19 15.05 2.74
C VAL A 55 -0.07 13.58 2.43
N LEU A 56 -0.39 12.80 3.45
CA LEU A 56 -0.76 11.39 3.29
C LEU A 56 -2.27 11.23 3.35
N VAL A 57 -2.86 10.83 2.23
CA VAL A 57 -4.30 10.56 2.13
C VAL A 57 -4.58 9.16 2.69
N LEU A 58 -5.50 9.09 3.66
CA LEU A 58 -5.79 7.87 4.42
C LEU A 58 -7.28 7.55 4.38
N ASP A 59 -7.60 6.26 4.43
CA ASP A 59 -8.95 5.81 4.75
C ASP A 59 -9.20 5.89 6.28
N ASN A 60 -10.40 5.49 6.71
CA ASN A 60 -10.81 5.53 8.10
C ASN A 60 -10.50 4.22 8.87
N ALA A 61 -9.45 3.48 8.48
CA ALA A 61 -9.01 2.33 9.26
C ALA A 61 -8.66 2.75 10.70
N SER A 62 -9.11 1.96 11.69
CA SER A 62 -9.00 2.32 13.12
C SER A 62 -7.56 2.58 13.57
N TRP A 63 -6.60 1.88 12.98
CA TRP A 63 -5.18 2.00 13.30
C TRP A 63 -4.52 3.26 12.73
N HIS A 64 -5.14 3.97 11.77
CA HIS A 64 -4.71 5.31 11.36
C HIS A 64 -5.04 6.37 12.42
N HIS A 65 -6.08 6.15 13.23
CA HIS A 65 -6.56 7.07 14.27
C HIS A 65 -5.94 6.83 15.65
N ALA A 66 -4.95 5.94 15.74
CA ALA A 66 -4.36 5.57 17.02
C ALA A 66 -3.66 6.77 17.70
N THR A 67 -4.00 7.00 18.96
CA THR A 67 -3.35 8.01 19.79
C THR A 67 -1.90 7.60 20.04
N GLY A 68 -0.93 8.41 19.62
CA GLY A 68 0.50 8.15 19.81
C GLY A 68 1.30 7.88 18.55
N LEU A 69 0.68 7.95 17.36
CA LEU A 69 1.42 7.94 16.10
C LEU A 69 2.34 9.16 15.99
N ASN A 70 3.60 8.94 15.63
CA ASN A 70 4.53 9.98 15.25
C ASN A 70 4.48 10.20 13.73
N TRP A 71 3.90 11.33 13.35
CA TRP A 71 3.71 11.72 11.96
C TRP A 71 4.94 12.40 11.33
N HIS A 72 5.95 12.77 12.11
CA HIS A 72 7.10 13.54 11.64
C HIS A 72 6.65 14.83 10.93
N HIS A 73 7.07 15.06 9.68
CA HIS A 73 6.63 16.16 8.81
C HIS A 73 5.48 15.79 7.87
N ILE A 74 4.88 14.61 8.03
CA ILE A 74 3.78 14.13 7.18
C ILE A 74 2.45 14.58 7.78
N GLU A 75 1.60 15.17 6.97
CA GLU A 75 0.27 15.62 7.40
C GLU A 75 -0.80 14.59 6.99
N PRO A 76 -1.56 14.00 7.94
CA PRO A 76 -2.65 13.10 7.60
C PRO A 76 -3.85 13.86 7.01
N LEU A 77 -4.41 13.33 5.92
CA LEU A 77 -5.67 13.78 5.33
C LEU A 77 -6.62 12.58 5.21
N TYR A 78 -7.67 12.56 6.03
CA TYR A 78 -8.65 11.48 6.02
C TYR A 78 -9.70 11.69 4.92
N LEU A 79 -9.97 10.63 4.16
CA LEU A 79 -11.05 10.63 3.19
C LEU A 79 -12.42 10.66 3.90
N PRO A 80 -13.45 11.23 3.25
CA PRO A 80 -14.83 11.10 3.72
C PRO A 80 -15.21 9.62 3.90
N ALA A 81 -16.10 9.36 4.85
CA ALA A 81 -16.58 8.00 5.10
C ALA A 81 -17.13 7.36 3.81
N TYR A 82 -16.90 6.05 3.65
CA TYR A 82 -17.37 5.24 2.52
C TYR A 82 -16.93 5.72 1.14
N SER A 83 -15.76 6.36 1.02
CA SER A 83 -15.20 6.81 -0.26
C SER A 83 -13.94 6.04 -0.71
N PRO A 84 -13.93 4.69 -0.75
CA PRO A 84 -12.76 3.93 -1.18
C PRO A 84 -12.38 4.21 -2.65
N ASP A 85 -13.34 4.60 -3.48
CA ASP A 85 -13.11 4.99 -4.88
C ASP A 85 -12.23 6.25 -5.02
N LEU A 86 -12.10 7.04 -3.95
CA LEU A 86 -11.23 8.21 -3.90
C LEU A 86 -9.79 7.87 -3.51
N ASN A 87 -9.51 6.63 -3.09
CA ASN A 87 -8.16 6.20 -2.76
C ASN A 87 -7.49 5.56 -3.99
N PRO A 88 -6.61 6.29 -4.72
CA PRO A 88 -6.04 5.82 -5.98
C PRO A 88 -5.25 4.51 -5.83
N ILE A 89 -4.76 4.21 -4.63
CA ILE A 89 -4.01 3.00 -4.36
C ILE A 89 -4.87 1.73 -4.41
N GLU A 90 -6.19 1.82 -4.17
CA GLU A 90 -7.10 0.68 -4.29
C GLU A 90 -7.13 0.15 -5.73
N ARG A 91 -7.10 1.07 -6.70
CA ARG A 91 -7.03 0.71 -8.11
C ARG A 91 -5.72 0.02 -8.46
N LEU A 92 -4.61 0.49 -7.87
CA LEU A 92 -3.31 -0.16 -8.00
C LEU A 92 -3.34 -1.59 -7.44
N TRP A 93 -3.93 -1.80 -6.27
CA TRP A 93 -4.09 -3.12 -5.66
C TRP A 93 -4.95 -4.07 -6.48
N LEU A 94 -6.04 -3.57 -7.07
CA LEU A 94 -6.87 -4.36 -7.98
C LEU A 94 -6.10 -4.81 -9.22
N VAL A 95 -5.34 -3.89 -9.85
CA VAL A 95 -4.52 -4.23 -11.03
C VAL A 95 -3.42 -5.21 -10.65
N LEU A 96 -2.73 -5.00 -9.53
CA LEU A 96 -1.70 -5.91 -9.03
C LEU A 96 -2.25 -7.33 -8.82
N LYS A 97 -3.39 -7.45 -8.14
CA LYS A 97 -4.07 -8.74 -7.94
C LYS A 97 -4.43 -9.39 -9.28
N ASN A 98 -4.99 -8.63 -10.20
CA ASN A 98 -5.39 -9.14 -11.51
C ASN A 98 -4.18 -9.64 -12.33
N TRP A 99 -3.05 -8.94 -12.29
CA TRP A 99 -1.89 -9.28 -13.13
C TRP A 99 -1.04 -10.41 -12.56
N PHE A 100 -0.86 -10.45 -11.24
CA PHE A 100 0.08 -11.38 -10.61
C PHE A 100 -0.58 -12.61 -9.99
N PHE A 101 -1.87 -12.53 -9.64
CA PHE A 101 -2.56 -13.54 -8.84
C PHE A 101 -3.75 -14.21 -9.55
N THR A 102 -4.16 -13.74 -10.73
CA THR A 102 -5.17 -14.45 -11.53
C THR A 102 -4.64 -15.82 -11.94
N ASN A 103 -5.42 -16.88 -11.62
CA ASN A 103 -5.06 -18.28 -11.87
C ASN A 103 -3.75 -18.75 -11.22
N TRP A 104 -3.23 -18.03 -10.22
CA TRP A 104 -2.04 -18.40 -9.48
C TRP A 104 -2.42 -18.93 -8.10
N PHE A 105 -1.87 -20.09 -7.73
CA PHE A 105 -2.21 -20.77 -6.48
C PHE A 105 -0.95 -21.31 -5.81
N THR A 106 -0.89 -21.20 -4.49
CA THR A 106 0.17 -21.78 -3.67
C THR A 106 -0.39 -22.24 -2.33
N ARG A 107 0.28 -23.21 -1.71
CA ARG A 107 0.09 -23.61 -0.30
C ARG A 107 1.29 -23.24 0.57
N ASP A 108 2.31 -22.63 -0.02
CA ASP A 108 3.54 -22.22 0.64
C ASP A 108 3.50 -20.70 0.93
N PRO A 109 3.51 -20.29 2.21
CA PRO A 109 3.54 -18.88 2.60
C PRO A 109 4.74 -18.12 2.03
N ASN A 110 5.90 -18.76 1.90
CA ASN A 110 7.11 -18.11 1.38
C ASN A 110 6.93 -17.79 -0.10
N LYS A 111 6.36 -18.71 -0.88
CA LYS A 111 6.03 -18.45 -2.30
C LYS A 111 5.00 -17.33 -2.46
N LEU A 112 4.05 -17.21 -1.53
CA LEU A 112 3.11 -16.09 -1.52
C LEU A 112 3.83 -14.77 -1.28
N LEU A 113 4.70 -14.71 -0.27
CA LEU A 113 5.50 -13.54 0.03
C LEU A 113 6.41 -13.16 -1.15
N ASP A 114 7.11 -14.13 -1.74
CA ASP A 114 7.98 -13.92 -2.90
C ASP A 114 7.20 -13.34 -4.08
N ARG A 115 6.00 -13.87 -4.35
CA ARG A 115 5.13 -13.40 -5.43
C ARG A 115 4.62 -11.98 -5.16
N VAL A 116 4.28 -11.65 -3.92
CA VAL A 116 3.92 -10.28 -3.53
C VAL A 116 5.10 -9.34 -3.73
N CYS A 117 6.31 -9.73 -3.30
CA CYS A 117 7.53 -8.95 -3.48
C CYS A 117 7.86 -8.74 -4.97
N GLU A 118 7.71 -9.77 -5.80
CA GLU A 118 7.89 -9.68 -7.26
C GLU A 118 6.91 -8.68 -7.86
N ALA A 119 5.63 -8.78 -7.50
CA ALA A 119 4.60 -7.87 -7.96
C ALA A 119 4.92 -6.42 -7.58
N LEU A 120 5.19 -6.16 -6.30
CA LEU A 120 5.54 -4.81 -5.82
C LEU A 120 6.77 -4.24 -6.53
N LYS A 121 7.83 -5.03 -6.71
CA LYS A 121 9.04 -4.61 -7.44
C LYS A 121 8.72 -4.22 -8.89
N SER A 122 7.94 -5.03 -9.61
CA SER A 122 7.54 -4.73 -10.98
C SER A 122 6.80 -3.39 -11.10
N PHE A 123 5.93 -3.06 -10.13
CA PHE A 123 5.27 -1.76 -10.09
C PHE A 123 6.25 -0.62 -9.74
N ILE A 124 7.09 -0.78 -8.71
CA ILE A 124 8.09 0.22 -8.30
C ILE A 124 9.03 0.58 -9.46
N GLU A 125 9.41 -0.41 -10.26
CA GLU A 125 10.26 -0.25 -11.45
C GLU A 125 9.52 0.38 -12.64
N SER A 126 8.18 0.54 -12.56
CA SER A 126 7.34 1.07 -13.64
C SER A 126 6.50 2.30 -13.22
N PRO A 127 7.10 3.44 -12.80
CA PRO A 127 6.35 4.61 -12.33
C PRO A 127 5.34 5.17 -13.34
N ALA A 128 5.67 5.17 -14.63
CA ALA A 128 4.75 5.66 -15.68
C ALA A 128 3.43 4.85 -15.72
N GLN A 129 3.51 3.55 -15.46
CA GLN A 129 2.35 2.69 -15.39
C GLN A 129 1.51 2.98 -14.14
N ILE A 130 2.16 3.16 -12.99
CA ILE A 130 1.48 3.53 -11.74
C ILE A 130 0.75 4.87 -11.91
N SER A 131 1.41 5.87 -12.47
CA SER A 131 0.82 7.19 -12.72
C SER A 131 -0.42 7.10 -13.61
N SER A 132 -0.36 6.27 -14.67
CA SER A 132 -1.51 5.99 -15.53
C SER A 132 -2.66 5.32 -14.78
N ILE A 133 -2.37 4.27 -13.99
CA ILE A 133 -3.38 3.52 -13.21
C ILE A 133 -4.03 4.40 -12.13
N CYS A 134 -3.23 5.21 -11.44
CA CYS A 134 -3.63 6.01 -10.29
C CYS A 134 -4.12 7.42 -10.69
N SER A 135 -4.23 7.71 -11.99
CA SER A 135 -4.70 9.01 -12.47
C SER A 135 -6.13 9.28 -11.97
N VAL A 136 -6.26 10.36 -11.20
CA VAL A 136 -7.55 10.86 -10.74
C VAL A 136 -8.16 11.64 -11.90
N LYS A 137 -9.32 11.22 -12.39
CA LYS A 137 -10.10 11.94 -13.41
C LYS A 137 -10.88 13.09 -12.78
#